data_AF-A0A8J4WRC2-F1
#
_entry.id   AF-A0A8J4WRC2-F1
#
_cell.length_a   1.000
_cell.length_b   1.000
_cell.length_c   1.000
_cell.angle_alpha   90.00
_cell.angle_beta   90.00
_cell.angle_gamma   90.00
#
_symmetry.space_group_name_H-M   'P 1'
#
loop_
_entity.id
_entity.type
_entity.pdbx_description
1 polymer ?
#
loop_
_entity_poly.entity_id
_entity_poly.type
_entity_poly.pdbx_seq_one_letter_code
_entity_poly.pdbx_strand_id
1 'polypeptide(L)'
;MSVLTKDKVIMNATAQDKYEAIRMAGQILKDAGHITAEYIDKMLEREEIVSTYVGNGLAIPHGTKESKSFILSTGISVIQFPQGVDFGEEKAYMVIGIAAQGGEHMEILTSIAVICAEEENMEALRNIGRGFIGLILSRAGYNVVFSDVNQELVKALEQRGEYTVELANEAKDLETVTGVSAIDGTNLDTVAQNVAEAELITTAVGVGILKHIAPGIAKGLTARLGTGDVFQPLHIIACENAIGASTQLKEHVYGLLDERTRLLADQYVYFPDSAVDRIVPIQHHEDPLHVQVEPFYEWVVDRSQMAPAFKPVEGVMYVDDLEPYIERKLFTVNTGHCIAAYIGYVNGFDTIQKAIADEKVKSIVYGALQETGAVLVKRFGFNADDHQLYIAKILERFVNPHLTDEVTRVGRSPLRKLSPNDRLVRPALQAYEYGTETTHLAMGMAAACKFDISEDPEAVELQTTIKQKGIEAALSQYTSMDENHPVLKQAVAHYQQMKK
;
A
#
# COMPACT_ATOMS: atom_id res chain seq x y z
N MET A 1 -30.46 -4.70 7.18
CA MET A 1 -30.68 -4.32 5.76
C MET A 1 -29.33 -3.93 5.18
N SER A 2 -29.04 -4.28 3.93
CA SER A 2 -27.75 -3.95 3.31
C SER A 2 -27.61 -2.44 3.14
N VAL A 3 -26.46 -1.89 3.56
CA VAL A 3 -26.16 -0.44 3.48
C VAL A 3 -26.11 0.03 2.02
N LEU A 4 -25.82 -0.87 1.07
CA LEU A 4 -25.88 -0.65 -0.38
C LEU A 4 -26.71 -1.76 -1.06
N THR A 5 -27.57 -1.36 -2.00
CA THR A 5 -28.40 -2.26 -2.82
C THR A 5 -28.41 -1.74 -4.26
N LYS A 6 -28.76 -2.58 -5.24
CA LYS A 6 -28.64 -2.25 -6.67
C LYS A 6 -29.42 -1.00 -7.09
N ASP A 7 -30.57 -0.77 -6.47
CA ASP A 7 -31.42 0.41 -6.66
C ASP A 7 -30.77 1.73 -6.21
N LYS A 8 -29.70 1.65 -5.41
CA LYS A 8 -28.91 2.80 -4.96
C LYS A 8 -27.64 3.05 -5.80
N VAL A 9 -27.50 2.34 -6.92
CA VAL A 9 -26.36 2.48 -7.84
C VAL A 9 -26.87 2.97 -9.20
N ILE A 10 -26.37 4.13 -9.63
CA ILE A 10 -26.64 4.68 -10.97
C ILE A 10 -25.34 4.70 -11.77
N MET A 11 -25.37 4.10 -12.95
CA MET A 11 -24.25 4.10 -13.88
C MET A 11 -24.54 5.02 -15.07
N ASN A 12 -23.50 5.58 -15.69
CA ASN A 12 -23.61 6.43 -16.87
C ASN A 12 -24.49 7.69 -16.71
N ALA A 13 -24.44 8.32 -15.53
CA ALA A 13 -25.15 9.56 -15.29
C ALA A 13 -24.43 10.79 -15.88
N THR A 14 -25.16 11.90 -15.96
CA THR A 14 -24.62 13.23 -16.26
C THR A 14 -25.11 14.23 -15.21
N ALA A 15 -24.28 15.19 -14.84
CA ALA A 15 -24.64 16.33 -14.00
C ALA A 15 -23.97 17.59 -14.58
N GLN A 16 -24.64 18.73 -14.48
CA GLN A 16 -24.18 20.02 -14.97
C GLN A 16 -23.08 20.59 -14.08
N ASP A 17 -23.19 20.36 -12.77
CA ASP A 17 -22.24 20.81 -11.76
C ASP A 17 -22.20 19.86 -10.56
N LYS A 18 -21.26 20.12 -9.65
CA LYS A 18 -21.12 19.35 -8.41
C LYS A 18 -22.37 19.38 -7.54
N TYR A 19 -23.13 20.47 -7.51
CA TYR A 19 -24.32 20.59 -6.67
C TYR A 19 -25.46 19.70 -7.19
N GLU A 20 -25.62 19.58 -8.50
CA GLU A 20 -26.54 18.62 -9.11
C GLU A 20 -26.12 17.19 -8.78
N ALA A 21 -24.83 16.86 -8.91
CA ALA A 21 -24.33 15.52 -8.56
C ALA A 21 -24.57 15.17 -7.08
N ILE A 22 -24.37 16.12 -6.16
CA ILE A 22 -24.64 15.97 -4.73
C ILE A 22 -26.14 15.77 -4.47
N ARG A 23 -27.01 16.56 -5.12
CA ARG A 23 -28.47 16.39 -5.02
C ARG A 23 -28.91 15.03 -5.53
N MET A 24 -28.36 14.55 -6.64
CA MET A 24 -28.65 13.21 -7.17
C MET A 24 -28.30 12.13 -6.14
N ALA A 25 -27.10 12.19 -5.55
CA ALA A 25 -26.66 11.24 -4.54
C ALA A 25 -27.54 11.26 -3.29
N GLY A 26 -27.92 12.45 -2.82
CA GLY A 26 -28.87 12.61 -1.71
C GLY A 26 -30.28 12.13 -2.04
N GLN A 27 -30.76 12.38 -3.26
CA GLN A 27 -32.10 11.97 -3.68
C GLN A 27 -32.25 10.45 -3.68
N ILE A 28 -31.23 9.70 -4.11
CA ILE A 28 -31.19 8.23 -4.01
C ILE A 28 -31.33 7.76 -2.54
N LEU A 29 -30.59 8.39 -1.62
CA LEU A 29 -30.66 8.05 -0.19
C LEU A 29 -32.04 8.33 0.40
N LYS A 30 -32.66 9.45 -0.01
CA LYS A 30 -34.01 9.84 0.41
C LYS A 30 -35.06 8.87 -0.11
N ASP A 31 -34.99 8.52 -1.39
CA ASP A 31 -35.95 7.60 -2.03
C ASP A 31 -35.84 6.19 -1.45
N ALA A 32 -34.64 5.79 -1.03
CA ALA A 32 -34.41 4.55 -0.28
C ALA A 32 -34.80 4.62 1.21
N GLY A 33 -35.28 5.76 1.70
CA GLY A 33 -35.74 5.94 3.08
C GLY A 33 -34.65 6.06 4.14
N HIS A 34 -33.41 6.38 3.76
CA HIS A 34 -32.30 6.55 4.71
C HIS A 34 -32.25 7.94 5.34
N ILE A 35 -32.76 8.96 4.65
CA ILE A 35 -32.68 10.37 5.07
C ILE A 35 -33.99 11.12 4.80
N THR A 36 -34.18 12.25 5.48
CA THR A 36 -35.21 13.23 5.12
C THR A 36 -34.70 14.21 4.05
N ALA A 37 -35.59 15.02 3.47
CA ALA A 37 -35.21 15.95 2.39
C ALA A 37 -34.20 17.01 2.86
N GLU A 38 -34.31 17.45 4.11
CA GLU A 38 -33.46 18.44 4.76
C GLU A 38 -32.00 17.99 4.86
N TYR A 39 -31.73 16.68 4.82
CA TYR A 39 -30.36 16.17 4.82
C TYR A 39 -29.61 16.53 3.53
N ILE A 40 -30.30 16.63 2.39
CA ILE A 40 -29.70 17.01 1.11
C ILE A 40 -29.16 18.44 1.19
N ASP A 41 -29.91 19.35 1.81
CA ASP A 41 -29.45 20.73 2.06
C ASP A 41 -28.19 20.74 2.94
N LYS A 42 -28.12 19.84 3.92
CA LYS A 42 -26.93 19.67 4.76
C LYS A 42 -25.74 19.07 4.03
N MET A 43 -25.94 18.25 2.99
CA MET A 43 -24.86 17.78 2.11
C MET A 43 -24.29 18.92 1.27
N LEU A 44 -25.16 19.81 0.78
CA LEU A 44 -24.75 20.98 0.00
C LEU A 44 -24.03 22.01 0.88
N GLU A 45 -24.55 22.29 2.07
CA GLU A 45 -23.88 23.15 3.06
C GLU A 45 -22.49 22.61 3.42
N ARG A 46 -22.35 21.28 3.55
CA ARG A 46 -21.04 20.65 3.80
C ARG A 46 -20.04 20.94 2.69
N GLU A 47 -20.46 20.83 1.42
CA GLU A 47 -19.64 21.11 0.24
C GLU A 47 -19.18 22.58 0.17
N GLU A 48 -20.04 23.51 0.59
CA GLU A 48 -19.71 24.95 0.62
C GLU A 48 -18.64 25.27 1.67
N ILE A 49 -18.58 24.52 2.77
CA ILE A 49 -17.60 24.72 3.85
C ILE A 49 -16.21 24.22 3.43
N VAL A 50 -16.14 22.97 2.97
CA VAL A 50 -14.94 22.33 2.40
C VAL A 50 -15.43 21.34 1.36
N SER A 51 -14.77 21.26 0.21
CA SER A 51 -15.16 20.32 -0.83
C SER A 51 -15.22 18.88 -0.30
N THR A 52 -16.19 18.15 -0.81
CA THR A 52 -16.40 16.71 -0.58
C THR A 52 -15.69 15.86 -1.63
N TYR A 53 -14.96 16.50 -2.56
CA TYR A 53 -13.99 15.82 -3.41
C TYR A 53 -12.84 15.29 -2.56
N VAL A 54 -12.45 14.03 -2.79
CA VAL A 54 -11.42 13.35 -1.98
C VAL A 54 -10.21 12.89 -2.82
N GLY A 55 -10.17 13.24 -4.11
CA GLY A 55 -9.11 12.84 -5.05
C GLY A 55 -9.50 11.69 -5.97
N ASN A 56 -8.67 11.45 -7.00
CA ASN A 56 -8.79 10.34 -7.97
C ASN A 56 -10.15 10.20 -8.64
N GLY A 57 -10.82 11.32 -8.91
CA GLY A 57 -12.13 11.29 -9.52
C GLY A 57 -13.25 10.84 -8.59
N LEU A 58 -13.06 10.83 -7.26
CA LEU A 58 -14.11 10.51 -6.30
C LEU A 58 -14.55 11.73 -5.49
N ALA A 59 -15.87 11.90 -5.34
CA ALA A 59 -16.46 12.77 -4.35
C ALA A 59 -17.36 11.99 -3.37
N ILE A 60 -17.33 12.34 -2.09
CA ILE A 60 -18.09 11.67 -1.03
C ILE A 60 -18.96 12.68 -0.26
N PRO A 61 -20.06 13.15 -0.85
CA PRO A 61 -20.94 14.07 -0.18
C PRO A 61 -21.67 13.45 1.01
N HIS A 62 -21.69 14.19 2.10
CA HIS A 62 -22.33 13.82 3.36
C HIS A 62 -22.78 15.08 4.10
N GLY A 63 -23.74 14.95 5.02
CA GLY A 63 -24.26 16.09 5.79
C GLY A 63 -23.29 16.64 6.84
N THR A 64 -23.52 17.88 7.29
CA THR A 64 -22.78 18.49 8.41
C THR A 64 -22.98 17.75 9.74
N LYS A 65 -22.17 18.03 10.77
CA LYS A 65 -22.29 17.36 12.09
C LYS A 65 -23.68 17.48 12.74
N GLU A 66 -24.40 18.55 12.44
CA GLU A 66 -25.73 18.87 12.98
C GLU A 66 -26.86 18.12 12.26
N SER A 67 -26.57 17.48 11.13
CA SER A 67 -27.56 16.80 10.28
C SER A 67 -28.06 15.44 10.81
N LYS A 68 -27.56 14.99 11.97
CA LYS A 68 -27.87 13.66 12.54
C LYS A 68 -29.36 13.41 12.73
N SER A 69 -30.14 14.44 13.07
CA SER A 69 -31.59 14.33 13.25
C SER A 69 -32.35 13.99 11.96
N PHE A 70 -31.72 14.19 10.81
CA PHE A 70 -32.31 13.94 9.48
C PHE A 70 -31.93 12.57 8.91
N ILE A 71 -31.14 11.77 9.64
CA ILE A 71 -30.73 10.41 9.24
C ILE A 71 -31.65 9.40 9.91
N LEU A 72 -32.45 8.71 9.10
CA LEU A 72 -33.38 7.66 9.55
C LEU A 72 -32.69 6.32 9.73
N SER A 73 -31.71 6.02 8.88
CA SER A 73 -30.85 4.82 8.97
C SER A 73 -29.57 4.98 8.14
N THR A 74 -28.54 4.16 8.41
CA THR A 74 -27.29 4.15 7.64
C THR A 74 -27.54 3.66 6.19
N GLY A 75 -27.02 4.38 5.20
CA GLY A 75 -27.19 4.09 3.78
C GLY A 75 -26.13 4.76 2.90
N ILE A 76 -25.82 4.12 1.77
CA ILE A 76 -24.88 4.59 0.74
C ILE A 76 -25.59 4.64 -0.62
N SER A 77 -25.35 5.71 -1.39
CA SER A 77 -25.67 5.80 -2.82
C SER A 77 -24.39 5.92 -3.65
N VAL A 78 -24.37 5.35 -4.85
CA VAL A 78 -23.22 5.40 -5.75
C VAL A 78 -23.67 5.86 -7.12
N ILE A 79 -23.00 6.86 -7.69
CA ILE A 79 -23.27 7.36 -9.04
C ILE A 79 -21.97 7.43 -9.82
N GLN A 80 -21.94 6.84 -11.02
CA GLN A 80 -20.84 7.02 -11.98
C GLN A 80 -21.20 8.06 -13.04
N PHE A 81 -20.28 8.99 -13.27
CA PHE A 81 -20.32 10.03 -14.30
C PHE A 81 -19.16 9.84 -15.30
N PRO A 82 -19.36 9.11 -16.41
CA PRO A 82 -18.27 8.77 -17.34
C PRO A 82 -17.54 9.98 -17.94
N GLN A 83 -18.22 11.12 -18.06
CA GLN A 83 -17.63 12.37 -18.60
C GLN A 83 -16.97 13.25 -17.52
N GLY A 84 -17.07 12.84 -16.26
CA GLY A 84 -16.67 13.59 -15.08
C GLY A 84 -17.58 14.79 -14.80
N VAL A 85 -17.70 15.15 -13.53
CA VAL A 85 -18.36 16.36 -13.05
C VAL A 85 -17.30 17.27 -12.47
N ASP A 86 -17.29 18.55 -12.85
CA ASP A 86 -16.34 19.52 -12.30
C ASP A 86 -16.64 19.79 -10.82
N PHE A 87 -15.69 19.44 -9.93
CA PHE A 87 -15.76 19.70 -8.50
C PHE A 87 -14.86 20.86 -8.04
N GLY A 88 -14.26 21.60 -8.97
CA GLY A 88 -13.38 22.73 -8.72
C GLY A 88 -11.98 22.50 -9.30
N GLU A 89 -11.10 21.88 -8.52
CA GLU A 89 -9.71 21.63 -8.96
C GLU A 89 -9.61 20.44 -9.93
N GLU A 90 -10.46 19.43 -9.77
CA GLU A 90 -10.49 18.22 -10.59
C GLU A 90 -11.93 17.75 -10.88
N LYS A 91 -12.05 16.75 -11.77
CA LYS A 91 -13.34 16.14 -12.14
C LYS A 91 -13.62 14.88 -11.32
N ALA A 92 -14.81 14.79 -10.73
CA ALA A 92 -15.32 13.56 -10.13
C ALA A 92 -16.01 12.66 -11.18
N TYR A 93 -15.51 11.45 -11.37
CA TYR A 93 -16.11 10.39 -12.20
C TYR A 93 -17.02 9.47 -11.38
N MET A 94 -16.91 9.50 -10.06
CA MET A 94 -17.75 8.77 -9.13
C MET A 94 -18.17 9.66 -7.96
N VAL A 95 -19.43 9.56 -7.55
CA VAL A 95 -19.98 10.27 -6.38
C VAL A 95 -20.65 9.26 -5.46
N ILE A 96 -20.22 9.22 -4.21
CA ILE A 96 -20.76 8.31 -3.19
C ILE A 96 -21.45 9.11 -2.09
N GLY A 97 -22.78 9.13 -2.07
CA GLY A 97 -23.54 9.78 -1.01
C GLY A 97 -23.58 8.91 0.24
N ILE A 98 -23.26 9.47 1.41
CA ILE A 98 -23.28 8.74 2.68
C ILE A 98 -24.25 9.40 3.65
N ALA A 99 -25.10 8.58 4.26
CA ALA A 99 -25.82 8.90 5.50
C ALA A 99 -25.53 7.80 6.52
N ALA A 100 -25.02 8.14 7.71
CA ALA A 100 -24.66 7.14 8.71
C ALA A 100 -25.07 7.58 10.12
N GLN A 101 -25.69 6.65 10.88
CA GLN A 101 -26.01 6.84 12.29
C GLN A 101 -24.80 6.48 13.15
N GLY A 102 -24.48 7.35 14.13
CA GLY A 102 -23.52 7.07 15.21
C GLY A 102 -22.14 6.55 14.78
N GLY A 103 -21.17 7.42 14.48
CA GLY A 103 -19.76 7.04 14.30
C GLY A 103 -19.42 6.21 13.04
N GLU A 104 -20.36 5.40 12.55
CA GLU A 104 -20.27 4.51 11.38
C GLU A 104 -19.87 5.25 10.08
N HIS A 105 -20.13 6.56 10.01
CA HIS A 105 -19.68 7.39 8.89
C HIS A 105 -18.17 7.29 8.65
N MET A 106 -17.39 7.25 9.74
CA MET A 106 -15.94 7.16 9.66
C MET A 106 -15.50 5.79 9.18
N GLU A 107 -16.13 4.70 9.62
CA GLU A 107 -15.79 3.35 9.15
C GLU A 107 -16.06 3.19 7.64
N ILE A 108 -17.18 3.75 7.15
CA ILE A 108 -17.52 3.75 5.72
C ILE A 108 -16.54 4.63 4.93
N LEU A 109 -16.24 5.84 5.42
CA LEU A 109 -15.25 6.72 4.80
C LEU A 109 -13.87 6.08 4.76
N THR A 110 -13.42 5.47 5.84
CA THR A 110 -12.16 4.73 5.91
C THR A 110 -12.16 3.58 4.91
N SER A 111 -13.25 2.83 4.81
CA SER A 111 -13.36 1.72 3.84
C SER A 111 -13.28 2.22 2.39
N ILE A 112 -13.98 3.31 2.06
CA ILE A 112 -13.95 3.90 0.71
C ILE A 112 -12.58 4.52 0.42
N ALA A 113 -12.00 5.26 1.37
CA ALA A 113 -10.65 5.83 1.22
C ALA A 113 -9.59 4.74 1.07
N VAL A 114 -9.73 3.61 1.76
CA VAL A 114 -8.88 2.43 1.57
C VAL A 114 -9.03 1.90 0.15
N ILE A 115 -10.25 1.73 -0.38
CA ILE A 115 -10.48 1.27 -1.76
C ILE A 115 -9.90 2.24 -2.80
N CYS A 116 -10.02 3.55 -2.59
CA CYS A 116 -9.46 4.53 -3.52
C CYS A 116 -7.94 4.65 -3.42
N ALA A 117 -7.39 4.51 -2.20
CA ALA A 117 -5.96 4.36 -2.02
C ALA A 117 -5.46 3.05 -2.65
N GLU A 118 -6.26 1.98 -2.64
CA GLU A 118 -5.96 0.74 -3.34
C GLU A 118 -5.86 0.95 -4.85
N GLU A 119 -6.71 1.76 -5.50
CA GLU A 119 -6.57 2.09 -6.93
C GLU A 119 -5.28 2.83 -7.27
N GLU A 120 -4.90 3.87 -6.50
CA GLU A 120 -3.58 4.52 -6.64
C GLU A 120 -2.43 3.52 -6.43
N ASN A 121 -2.59 2.61 -5.45
CA ASN A 121 -1.63 1.55 -5.19
C ASN A 121 -1.59 0.55 -6.35
N MET A 122 -2.68 0.28 -7.07
CA MET A 122 -2.69 -0.69 -8.17
C MET A 122 -1.76 -0.26 -9.30
N GLU A 123 -1.71 1.03 -9.64
CA GLU A 123 -0.77 1.50 -10.66
C GLU A 123 0.68 1.39 -10.18
N ALA A 124 0.95 1.73 -8.92
CA ALA A 124 2.27 1.53 -8.32
C ALA A 124 2.66 0.03 -8.32
N LEU A 125 1.73 -0.87 -8.03
CA LEU A 125 1.95 -2.32 -8.04
C LEU A 125 2.23 -2.85 -9.46
N ARG A 126 1.52 -2.36 -10.48
CA ARG A 126 1.85 -2.64 -11.89
C ARG A 126 3.25 -2.17 -12.25
N ASN A 127 3.62 -0.98 -11.78
CA ASN A 127 4.96 -0.44 -11.97
C ASN A 127 6.02 -1.24 -11.21
N ILE A 128 5.72 -1.85 -10.06
CA ILE A 128 6.60 -2.83 -9.39
C ILE A 128 6.72 -4.10 -10.25
N GLY A 129 5.62 -4.58 -10.82
CA GLY A 129 5.63 -5.72 -11.75
C GLY A 129 6.59 -5.50 -12.93
N ARG A 130 6.47 -4.38 -13.64
CA ARG A 130 7.35 -4.06 -14.80
C ARG A 130 8.73 -3.58 -14.37
N GLY A 131 8.78 -2.56 -13.53
CA GLY A 131 10.02 -1.88 -13.16
C GLY A 131 10.90 -2.65 -12.19
N PHE A 132 10.43 -3.71 -11.55
CA PHE A 132 11.21 -4.52 -10.62
C PHE A 132 11.16 -6.02 -10.91
N ILE A 133 10.06 -6.70 -10.60
CA ILE A 133 10.06 -8.18 -10.61
C ILE A 133 10.24 -8.73 -12.02
N GLY A 134 9.44 -8.26 -12.97
CA GLY A 134 9.52 -8.63 -14.39
C GLY A 134 10.84 -8.19 -15.03
N LEU A 135 11.39 -7.04 -14.65
CA LEU A 135 12.73 -6.60 -15.07
C LEU A 135 13.82 -7.59 -14.65
N ILE A 136 13.86 -7.99 -13.38
CA ILE A 136 14.87 -8.94 -12.88
C ILE A 136 14.72 -10.30 -13.56
N LEU A 137 13.49 -10.78 -13.76
CA LEU A 137 13.25 -12.04 -14.47
C LEU A 137 13.69 -11.97 -15.93
N SER A 138 13.38 -10.87 -16.63
CA SER A 138 13.82 -10.68 -18.03
C SER A 138 15.35 -10.60 -18.13
N ARG A 139 16.03 -9.88 -17.21
CA ARG A 139 17.51 -9.86 -17.12
C ARG A 139 18.11 -11.25 -16.90
N ALA A 140 17.42 -12.10 -16.12
CA ALA A 140 17.82 -13.49 -15.90
C ALA A 140 17.48 -14.43 -17.08
N GLY A 141 16.92 -13.90 -18.18
CA GLY A 141 16.66 -14.64 -19.42
C GLY A 141 15.29 -15.34 -19.48
N TYR A 142 14.36 -15.04 -18.57
CA TYR A 142 12.99 -15.56 -18.65
C TYR A 142 12.18 -14.84 -19.73
N ASN A 143 11.31 -15.58 -20.42
CA ASN A 143 10.21 -14.99 -21.17
C ASN A 143 9.09 -14.65 -20.17
N VAL A 144 8.81 -13.36 -19.97
CA VAL A 144 7.88 -12.91 -18.92
C VAL A 144 6.49 -12.67 -19.51
N VAL A 145 5.50 -13.40 -18.99
CA VAL A 145 4.08 -13.18 -19.33
C VAL A 145 3.39 -12.47 -18.17
N PHE A 146 3.03 -11.20 -18.37
CA PHE A 146 2.26 -10.44 -17.38
C PHE A 146 0.77 -10.85 -17.40
N SER A 147 0.13 -10.93 -16.24
CA SER A 147 -1.31 -11.19 -16.14
C SER A 147 -1.96 -10.05 -15.36
N ASP A 148 -2.74 -9.20 -16.03
CA ASP A 148 -3.40 -8.03 -15.43
C ASP A 148 -4.83 -7.88 -15.96
N VAL A 149 -5.65 -7.13 -15.23
CA VAL A 149 -7.03 -6.79 -15.63
C VAL A 149 -7.09 -5.49 -16.45
N ASN A 150 -6.02 -4.70 -16.46
CA ASN A 150 -5.89 -3.50 -17.28
C ASN A 150 -5.71 -3.87 -18.75
N GLN A 151 -6.80 -3.79 -19.51
CA GLN A 151 -6.87 -4.16 -20.92
C GLN A 151 -5.97 -3.31 -21.83
N GLU A 152 -5.75 -2.04 -21.49
CA GLU A 152 -4.90 -1.16 -22.28
C GLU A 152 -3.43 -1.57 -22.12
N LEU A 153 -3.01 -1.81 -20.89
CA LEU A 153 -1.66 -2.28 -20.57
C LEU A 153 -1.38 -3.66 -21.19
N VAL A 154 -2.32 -4.60 -21.05
CA VAL A 154 -2.21 -5.96 -21.60
C VAL A 154 -2.03 -5.90 -23.12
N LYS A 155 -2.90 -5.16 -23.83
CA LYS A 155 -2.80 -5.02 -25.29
C LYS A 155 -1.49 -4.36 -25.72
N ALA A 156 -1.05 -3.32 -25.00
CA ALA A 156 0.19 -2.63 -25.33
C ALA A 156 1.42 -3.56 -25.18
N LEU A 157 1.50 -4.34 -24.09
CA LEU A 157 2.57 -5.32 -23.87
C LEU A 157 2.53 -6.45 -24.91
N GLU A 158 1.35 -6.99 -25.19
CA GLU A 158 1.18 -8.07 -26.19
C GLU A 158 1.59 -7.62 -27.59
N GLN A 159 1.24 -6.38 -27.98
CA GLN A 159 1.57 -5.85 -29.31
C GLN A 159 3.05 -5.48 -29.47
N ARG A 160 3.66 -4.90 -28.42
CA ARG A 160 5.05 -4.41 -28.49
C ARG A 160 6.08 -5.48 -28.19
N GLY A 161 5.78 -6.38 -27.24
CA GLY A 161 6.72 -7.39 -26.77
C GLY A 161 7.92 -6.83 -25.99
N GLU A 162 7.91 -5.52 -25.71
CA GLU A 162 8.98 -4.79 -25.03
C GLU A 162 8.44 -3.52 -24.34
N TYR A 163 9.19 -3.03 -23.34
CA TYR A 163 8.96 -1.75 -22.68
C TYR A 163 10.28 -1.13 -22.18
N THR A 164 10.23 0.12 -21.74
CA THR A 164 11.42 0.84 -21.24
C THR A 164 11.33 1.04 -19.73
N VAL A 165 12.44 0.75 -19.05
CA VAL A 165 12.66 1.11 -17.65
C VAL A 165 13.67 2.26 -17.61
N GLU A 166 13.32 3.37 -16.97
CA GLU A 166 14.25 4.48 -16.69
C GLU A 166 14.74 4.40 -15.24
N LEU A 167 16.06 4.48 -15.04
CA LEU A 167 16.63 4.61 -13.71
C LEU A 167 16.61 6.09 -13.30
N ALA A 168 16.03 6.36 -12.13
CA ALA A 168 16.02 7.68 -11.50
C ALA A 168 17.41 8.02 -10.92
N ASN A 169 18.37 8.24 -11.80
CA ASN A 169 19.72 8.70 -11.50
C ASN A 169 20.10 9.88 -12.41
N GLU A 170 21.29 10.46 -12.20
CA GLU A 170 21.74 11.64 -12.94
C GLU A 170 21.82 11.39 -14.45
N ALA A 171 22.23 10.18 -14.85
CA ALA A 171 22.36 9.78 -16.25
C ALA A 171 21.01 9.48 -16.94
N LYS A 172 19.95 9.23 -16.15
CA LYS A 172 18.66 8.71 -16.61
C LYS A 172 18.83 7.47 -17.49
N ASP A 173 19.58 6.50 -16.99
CA ASP A 173 19.87 5.29 -17.75
C ASP A 173 18.57 4.61 -18.18
N LEU A 174 18.46 4.31 -19.48
CA LEU A 174 17.32 3.62 -20.06
C LEU A 174 17.67 2.17 -20.33
N GLU A 175 16.79 1.27 -19.92
CA GLU A 175 16.89 -0.15 -20.20
C GLU A 175 15.64 -0.63 -20.95
N THR A 176 15.84 -1.18 -22.14
CA THR A 176 14.77 -1.83 -22.90
C THR A 176 14.62 -3.27 -22.41
N VAL A 177 13.44 -3.59 -21.91
CA VAL A 177 13.06 -4.94 -21.49
C VAL A 177 12.35 -5.62 -22.65
N THR A 178 12.90 -6.73 -23.12
CA THR A 178 12.39 -7.49 -24.28
C THR A 178 11.98 -8.91 -23.88
N GLY A 179 11.28 -9.62 -24.77
CA GLY A 179 10.89 -11.01 -24.52
C GLY A 179 9.75 -11.10 -23.51
N VAL A 180 8.86 -10.11 -23.54
CA VAL A 180 7.70 -10.06 -22.64
C VAL A 180 6.40 -10.13 -23.43
N SER A 181 5.33 -10.55 -22.78
CA SER A 181 3.97 -10.49 -23.30
C SER A 181 2.99 -10.26 -22.15
N ALA A 182 1.69 -10.19 -22.44
CA ALA A 182 0.68 -10.10 -21.41
C ALA A 182 -0.59 -10.86 -21.79
N ILE A 183 -1.36 -11.27 -20.77
CA ILE A 183 -2.65 -11.94 -20.88
C ILE A 183 -3.69 -11.23 -20.01
N ASP A 184 -4.96 -11.36 -20.40
CA ASP A 184 -6.09 -10.88 -19.61
C ASP A 184 -6.28 -11.75 -18.36
N GLY A 185 -5.99 -11.17 -17.20
CA GLY A 185 -6.11 -11.83 -15.90
C GLY A 185 -7.55 -12.19 -15.50
N THR A 186 -8.56 -11.66 -16.19
CA THR A 186 -9.97 -12.05 -15.98
C THR A 186 -10.32 -13.35 -16.71
N ASN A 187 -9.53 -13.75 -17.73
CA ASN A 187 -9.73 -14.98 -18.46
C ASN A 187 -9.05 -16.16 -17.75
N LEU A 188 -9.79 -16.81 -16.85
CA LEU A 188 -9.29 -17.91 -16.03
C LEU A 188 -8.74 -19.10 -16.83
N ASP A 189 -9.26 -19.39 -18.02
CA ASP A 189 -8.73 -20.45 -18.88
C ASP A 189 -7.33 -20.11 -19.41
N THR A 190 -7.15 -18.88 -19.87
CA THR A 190 -5.85 -18.40 -20.38
C THR A 190 -4.81 -18.33 -19.26
N VAL A 191 -5.21 -17.82 -18.09
CA VAL A 191 -4.35 -17.80 -16.90
C VAL A 191 -3.96 -19.22 -16.49
N ALA A 192 -4.93 -20.15 -16.43
CA ALA A 192 -4.67 -21.53 -16.04
C ALA A 192 -3.71 -22.24 -17.00
N GLN A 193 -3.83 -22.00 -18.31
CA GLN A 193 -2.91 -22.55 -19.30
C GLN A 193 -1.47 -22.05 -19.06
N ASN A 194 -1.30 -20.74 -18.89
CA ASN A 194 0.03 -20.16 -18.64
C ASN A 194 0.62 -20.65 -17.30
N VAL A 195 -0.19 -20.74 -16.24
CA VAL A 195 0.23 -21.32 -14.96
C VAL A 195 0.67 -22.78 -15.13
N ALA A 196 -0.02 -23.55 -15.97
CA ALA A 196 0.31 -24.95 -16.17
C ALA A 196 1.68 -25.15 -16.86
N GLU A 197 2.07 -24.23 -17.73
CA GLU A 197 3.32 -24.27 -18.50
C GLU A 197 4.48 -23.54 -17.82
N ALA A 198 4.22 -22.64 -16.86
CA ALA A 198 5.22 -21.81 -16.21
C ALA A 198 6.31 -22.61 -15.46
N GLU A 199 7.51 -22.05 -15.41
CA GLU A 199 8.63 -22.53 -14.58
C GLU A 199 8.73 -21.79 -13.24
N LEU A 200 8.22 -20.57 -13.20
CA LEU A 200 8.19 -19.70 -12.02
C LEU A 200 6.96 -18.80 -12.13
N ILE A 201 6.26 -18.60 -11.01
CA ILE A 201 5.15 -17.65 -10.92
C ILE A 201 5.49 -16.63 -9.85
N THR A 202 5.31 -15.34 -10.16
CA THR A 202 5.50 -14.24 -9.21
C THR A 202 4.28 -13.35 -9.16
N THR A 203 4.02 -12.69 -8.03
CA THR A 203 2.93 -11.69 -7.91
C THR A 203 3.47 -10.37 -7.38
N ALA A 204 2.89 -9.26 -7.85
CA ALA A 204 3.07 -7.92 -7.30
C ALA A 204 1.75 -7.18 -7.48
N VAL A 205 0.70 -7.67 -6.81
CA VAL A 205 -0.70 -7.27 -7.03
C VAL A 205 -1.37 -6.67 -5.79
N GLY A 206 -0.67 -6.67 -4.66
CA GLY A 206 -1.21 -6.33 -3.35
C GLY A 206 -1.83 -7.54 -2.66
N VAL A 207 -1.60 -7.67 -1.35
CA VAL A 207 -2.07 -8.82 -0.54
C VAL A 207 -3.58 -9.03 -0.62
N GLY A 208 -4.36 -7.94 -0.65
CA GLY A 208 -5.82 -8.01 -0.78
C GLY A 208 -6.30 -8.68 -2.07
N ILE A 209 -5.46 -8.68 -3.11
CA ILE A 209 -5.75 -9.24 -4.44
C ILE A 209 -5.34 -10.71 -4.56
N LEU A 210 -4.50 -11.24 -3.66
CA LEU A 210 -4.03 -12.64 -3.72
C LEU A 210 -5.17 -13.66 -3.77
N LYS A 211 -6.25 -13.43 -2.98
CA LYS A 211 -7.45 -14.28 -3.00
C LYS A 211 -8.19 -14.28 -4.34
N HIS A 212 -8.09 -13.19 -5.10
CA HIS A 212 -8.78 -13.00 -6.38
C HIS A 212 -8.04 -13.68 -7.54
N ILE A 213 -6.72 -13.80 -7.47
CA ILE A 213 -5.91 -14.52 -8.48
C ILE A 213 -5.79 -16.02 -8.19
N ALA A 214 -6.02 -16.45 -6.95
CA ALA A 214 -5.92 -17.85 -6.54
C ALA A 214 -6.73 -18.85 -7.40
N PRO A 215 -7.95 -18.55 -7.87
CA PRO A 215 -8.71 -19.46 -8.73
C PRO A 215 -8.01 -19.80 -10.06
N GLY A 216 -7.37 -18.82 -10.70
CA GLY A 216 -6.62 -19.05 -11.94
C GLY A 216 -5.41 -19.95 -11.71
N ILE A 217 -4.68 -19.69 -10.62
CA ILE A 217 -3.54 -20.51 -10.21
C ILE A 217 -3.99 -21.94 -9.88
N ALA A 218 -5.02 -22.11 -9.05
CA ALA A 218 -5.55 -23.41 -8.67
C ALA A 218 -5.98 -24.24 -9.89
N LYS A 219 -6.69 -23.62 -10.83
CA LYS A 219 -7.09 -24.27 -12.09
C LYS A 219 -5.88 -24.70 -12.94
N GLY A 220 -4.85 -23.85 -13.02
CA GLY A 220 -3.60 -24.19 -13.71
C GLY A 220 -2.81 -25.29 -13.03
N LEU A 221 -2.76 -25.32 -11.70
CA LEU A 221 -2.15 -26.42 -10.93
C LEU A 221 -2.88 -27.74 -11.17
N THR A 222 -4.22 -27.73 -11.19
CA THR A 222 -5.02 -28.93 -11.52
C THR A 222 -4.72 -29.43 -12.93
N ALA A 223 -4.57 -28.53 -13.91
CA ALA A 223 -4.18 -28.91 -15.27
C ALA A 223 -2.76 -29.50 -15.33
N ARG A 224 -1.79 -28.82 -14.70
CA ARG A 224 -0.38 -29.22 -14.63
C ARG A 224 -0.19 -30.58 -13.97
N LEU A 225 -0.84 -30.78 -12.82
CA LEU A 225 -0.71 -31.99 -11.99
C LEU A 225 -1.70 -33.10 -12.38
N GLY A 226 -2.65 -32.81 -13.27
CA GLY A 226 -3.61 -33.78 -13.80
C GLY A 226 -3.09 -34.61 -14.97
N THR A 227 -2.04 -34.15 -15.66
CA THR A 227 -1.53 -34.74 -16.91
C THR A 227 -0.05 -35.11 -16.81
N GLY A 228 0.27 -36.25 -16.19
CA GLY A 228 1.64 -36.78 -16.17
C GLY A 228 1.93 -37.70 -14.98
N ASP A 229 3.05 -38.42 -15.07
CA ASP A 229 3.58 -39.27 -13.99
C ASP A 229 4.79 -38.64 -13.29
N VAL A 230 5.43 -37.64 -13.90
CA VAL A 230 6.61 -36.93 -13.37
C VAL A 230 6.43 -35.42 -13.59
N PHE A 231 6.53 -34.65 -12.51
CA PHE A 231 6.34 -33.20 -12.53
C PHE A 231 7.65 -32.48 -12.19
N GLN A 232 7.93 -31.39 -12.91
CA GLN A 232 9.01 -30.47 -12.52
C GLN A 232 8.54 -29.56 -11.38
N PRO A 233 9.39 -29.27 -10.39
CA PRO A 233 9.07 -28.33 -9.33
C PRO A 233 8.60 -26.99 -9.89
N LEU A 234 7.54 -26.44 -9.30
CA LEU A 234 7.03 -25.11 -9.60
C LEU A 234 7.15 -24.24 -8.35
N HIS A 235 7.73 -23.05 -8.49
CA HIS A 235 7.82 -22.08 -7.41
C HIS A 235 6.85 -20.93 -7.67
N ILE A 236 6.12 -20.53 -6.63
CA ILE A 236 5.14 -19.44 -6.66
C ILE A 236 5.52 -18.45 -5.56
N ILE A 237 6.03 -17.27 -5.96
CA ILE A 237 6.64 -16.29 -5.06
C ILE A 237 5.80 -15.02 -5.06
N ALA A 238 5.04 -14.78 -3.99
CA ALA A 238 4.33 -13.52 -3.83
C ALA A 238 5.31 -12.42 -3.38
N CYS A 239 5.57 -11.47 -4.27
CA CYS A 239 6.49 -10.36 -4.08
C CYS A 239 5.72 -9.12 -3.60
N GLU A 240 5.06 -9.25 -2.45
CA GLU A 240 4.17 -8.23 -1.89
C GLU A 240 4.83 -7.47 -0.74
N ASN A 241 4.32 -6.28 -0.43
CA ASN A 241 4.76 -5.54 0.75
C ASN A 241 4.08 -6.06 2.04
N ALA A 242 4.23 -7.36 2.31
CA ALA A 242 3.71 -8.01 3.50
C ALA A 242 4.50 -9.26 3.88
N ILE A 243 4.47 -9.57 5.18
CA ILE A 243 5.07 -10.78 5.73
C ILE A 243 4.18 -11.98 5.38
N GLY A 244 4.77 -13.08 4.94
CA GLY A 244 4.04 -14.33 4.69
C GLY A 244 3.11 -14.26 3.47
N ALA A 245 3.39 -13.41 2.47
CA ALA A 245 2.51 -13.24 1.33
C ALA A 245 2.37 -14.51 0.48
N SER A 246 3.46 -15.28 0.29
CA SER A 246 3.41 -16.54 -0.45
C SER A 246 2.67 -17.59 0.36
N THR A 247 2.86 -17.59 1.68
CA THR A 247 2.09 -18.42 2.61
C THR A 247 0.58 -18.13 2.52
N GLN A 248 0.16 -16.86 2.52
CA GLN A 248 -1.24 -16.48 2.34
C GLN A 248 -1.80 -16.88 0.98
N LEU A 249 -1.02 -16.69 -0.10
CA LEU A 249 -1.42 -17.14 -1.43
C LEU A 249 -1.59 -18.66 -1.48
N LYS A 250 -0.69 -19.42 -0.83
CA LYS A 250 -0.80 -20.88 -0.71
C LYS A 250 -2.13 -21.28 -0.08
N GLU A 251 -2.53 -20.65 1.02
CA GLU A 251 -3.80 -20.93 1.69
C GLU A 251 -5.00 -20.73 0.75
N HIS A 252 -5.05 -19.61 0.03
CA HIS A 252 -6.11 -19.32 -0.93
C HIS A 252 -6.14 -20.33 -2.09
N VAL A 253 -4.98 -20.68 -2.64
CA VAL A 253 -4.87 -21.65 -3.74
C VAL A 253 -5.26 -23.05 -3.26
N TYR A 254 -4.71 -23.52 -2.14
CA TYR A 254 -4.96 -24.86 -1.60
C TYR A 254 -6.43 -25.03 -1.17
N GLY A 255 -7.09 -23.96 -0.72
CA GLY A 255 -8.52 -23.96 -0.44
C GLY A 255 -9.40 -24.35 -1.64
N LEU A 256 -8.87 -24.22 -2.87
CA LEU A 256 -9.59 -24.48 -4.12
C LEU A 256 -9.18 -25.82 -4.80
N LEU A 257 -8.15 -26.49 -4.30
CA LEU A 257 -7.67 -27.77 -4.84
C LEU A 257 -8.43 -28.97 -4.26
N ASP A 258 -8.71 -29.96 -5.12
CA ASP A 258 -9.16 -31.28 -4.66
C ASP A 258 -8.05 -32.04 -3.92
N GLU A 259 -8.44 -33.09 -3.20
CA GLU A 259 -7.53 -33.86 -2.34
C GLU A 259 -6.35 -34.45 -3.11
N ARG A 260 -6.61 -35.01 -4.29
CA ARG A 260 -5.57 -35.62 -5.14
C ARG A 260 -4.54 -34.57 -5.57
N THR A 261 -5.01 -33.43 -6.09
CA THR A 261 -4.16 -32.35 -6.59
C THR A 261 -3.35 -31.74 -5.46
N ARG A 262 -3.94 -31.62 -4.27
CA ARG A 262 -3.25 -31.12 -3.07
C ARG A 262 -2.07 -32.01 -2.66
N LEU A 263 -2.27 -33.34 -2.62
CA LEU A 263 -1.21 -34.30 -2.29
C LEU A 263 -0.05 -34.28 -3.30
N LEU A 264 -0.34 -34.00 -4.57
CA LEU A 264 0.69 -33.78 -5.58
C LEU A 264 1.36 -32.41 -5.41
N ALA A 265 0.58 -31.36 -5.16
CA ALA A 265 1.08 -30.02 -4.97
C ALA A 265 2.05 -29.93 -3.77
N ASP A 266 1.78 -30.65 -2.68
CA ASP A 266 2.68 -30.72 -1.51
C ASP A 266 4.08 -31.26 -1.83
N GLN A 267 4.23 -31.99 -2.94
CA GLN A 267 5.52 -32.57 -3.37
C GLN A 267 6.23 -31.71 -4.43
N TYR A 268 5.46 -31.02 -5.28
CA TYR A 268 5.99 -30.40 -6.50
C TYR A 268 5.77 -28.89 -6.59
N VAL A 269 5.00 -28.27 -5.69
CA VAL A 269 4.70 -26.83 -5.73
C VAL A 269 5.16 -26.17 -4.44
N TYR A 270 6.01 -25.16 -4.59
CA TYR A 270 6.70 -24.47 -3.51
C TYR A 270 6.24 -23.01 -3.46
N PHE A 271 5.96 -22.51 -2.26
CA PHE A 271 5.50 -21.14 -2.04
C PHE A 271 6.48 -20.39 -1.13
N PRO A 272 7.73 -20.14 -1.58
CA PRO A 272 8.70 -19.48 -0.73
C PRO A 272 8.29 -18.03 -0.49
N ASP A 273 8.26 -17.62 0.78
CA ASP A 273 8.05 -16.23 1.15
C ASP A 273 9.23 -15.35 0.70
N SER A 274 8.94 -14.06 0.49
CA SER A 274 9.93 -13.10 0.03
C SER A 274 9.85 -11.77 0.75
N ALA A 275 10.96 -11.04 0.75
CA ALA A 275 11.04 -9.64 1.14
C ALA A 275 11.53 -8.83 -0.07
N VAL A 276 10.74 -7.84 -0.46
CA VAL A 276 11.02 -6.97 -1.60
C VAL A 276 11.12 -5.52 -1.18
N ASP A 277 12.10 -4.82 -1.74
CA ASP A 277 12.33 -3.40 -1.51
C ASP A 277 12.83 -2.70 -2.78
N ARG A 278 11.97 -1.83 -3.31
CA ARG A 278 12.29 -0.86 -4.34
C ARG A 278 11.29 0.28 -4.27
N ILE A 279 11.78 1.51 -4.28
CA ILE A 279 10.94 2.71 -4.36
C ILE A 279 10.57 2.91 -5.83
N VAL A 280 9.27 2.86 -6.07
CA VAL A 280 8.65 3.15 -7.36
C VAL A 280 7.56 4.18 -7.07
N PRO A 281 7.79 5.47 -7.39
CA PRO A 281 6.81 6.52 -7.13
C PRO A 281 5.61 6.37 -8.06
N ILE A 282 4.51 7.03 -7.68
CA ILE A 282 3.41 7.28 -8.61
C ILE A 282 3.94 8.17 -9.72
N GLN A 283 3.62 7.81 -10.95
CA GLN A 283 4.22 8.41 -12.14
C GLN A 283 3.25 8.32 -13.31
N HIS A 284 3.33 9.30 -14.19
CA HIS A 284 2.54 9.36 -15.41
C HIS A 284 3.46 9.73 -16.57
N HIS A 285 3.42 8.90 -17.61
CA HIS A 285 4.23 9.05 -18.81
C HIS A 285 3.33 9.02 -20.04
N GLU A 286 3.77 9.64 -21.13
CA GLU A 286 3.07 9.54 -22.41
C GLU A 286 3.05 8.09 -22.93
N ASP A 287 4.12 7.34 -22.70
CA ASP A 287 4.18 5.90 -22.96
C ASP A 287 3.64 5.13 -21.73
N PRO A 288 2.48 4.44 -21.83
CA PRO A 288 1.90 3.70 -20.72
C PRO A 288 2.74 2.50 -20.26
N LEU A 289 3.70 2.04 -21.08
CA LEU A 289 4.60 0.95 -20.70
C LEU A 289 5.87 1.43 -20.01
N HIS A 290 6.22 2.72 -20.19
CA HIS A 290 7.40 3.30 -19.56
C HIS A 290 7.24 3.27 -18.04
N VAL A 291 8.32 2.93 -17.35
CA VAL A 291 8.37 2.97 -15.89
C VAL A 291 9.72 3.47 -15.41
N GLN A 292 9.68 4.48 -14.56
CA GLN A 292 10.82 5.03 -13.86
C GLN A 292 10.93 4.41 -12.47
N VAL A 293 12.13 3.99 -12.10
CA VAL A 293 12.40 3.30 -10.83
C VAL A 293 13.71 3.78 -10.24
N GLU A 294 13.85 3.70 -8.92
CA GLU A 294 15.16 3.96 -8.32
C GLU A 294 16.20 2.89 -8.76
N PRO A 295 17.51 3.21 -8.79
CA PRO A 295 18.55 2.23 -9.10
C PRO A 295 18.66 1.11 -8.07
N PHE A 296 18.43 1.41 -6.79
CA PHE A 296 18.47 0.42 -5.72
C PHE A 296 17.30 -0.56 -5.84
N TYR A 297 17.59 -1.84 -5.58
CA TYR A 297 16.56 -2.82 -5.32
C TYR A 297 17.11 -3.92 -4.40
N GLU A 298 16.22 -4.61 -3.70
CA GLU A 298 16.53 -5.81 -2.95
C GLU A 298 15.37 -6.80 -3.05
N TRP A 299 15.66 -8.02 -3.50
CA TRP A 299 14.71 -9.14 -3.56
C TRP A 299 15.33 -10.32 -2.82
N VAL A 300 14.78 -10.64 -1.65
CA VAL A 300 15.23 -11.76 -0.80
C VAL A 300 14.15 -12.83 -0.77
N VAL A 301 14.52 -14.09 -0.96
CA VAL A 301 13.62 -15.25 -0.97
C VAL A 301 14.07 -16.27 0.06
N ASP A 302 13.13 -16.85 0.80
CA ASP A 302 13.39 -17.93 1.73
C ASP A 302 13.70 -19.23 0.98
N ARG A 303 14.99 -19.61 0.99
CA ARG A 303 15.53 -20.81 0.36
C ARG A 303 15.05 -22.09 1.02
N SER A 304 14.79 -22.06 2.34
CA SER A 304 14.36 -23.24 3.09
C SER A 304 12.99 -23.76 2.62
N GLN A 305 12.21 -22.89 1.98
CA GLN A 305 10.89 -23.17 1.42
C GLN A 305 10.93 -23.54 -0.07
N MET A 306 12.13 -23.71 -0.66
CA MET A 306 12.31 -24.03 -2.08
C MET A 306 12.70 -25.48 -2.31
N ALA A 307 12.38 -26.00 -3.49
CA ALA A 307 12.93 -27.26 -3.96
C ALA A 307 14.48 -27.27 -3.93
N PRO A 308 15.14 -28.34 -3.45
CA PRO A 308 16.61 -28.41 -3.39
C PRO A 308 17.34 -28.24 -4.74
N ALA A 309 16.68 -28.63 -5.84
CA ALA A 309 17.22 -28.54 -7.20
C ALA A 309 16.91 -27.21 -7.91
N PHE A 310 16.38 -26.21 -7.19
CA PHE A 310 16.05 -24.91 -7.76
C PHE A 310 17.30 -24.21 -8.32
N LYS A 311 17.16 -23.60 -9.49
CA LYS A 311 18.20 -22.78 -10.11
C LYS A 311 18.00 -21.32 -9.70
N PRO A 312 18.94 -20.71 -8.95
CA PRO A 312 18.85 -19.31 -8.54
C PRO A 312 18.67 -18.36 -9.73
N VAL A 313 17.77 -17.38 -9.58
CA VAL A 313 17.60 -16.27 -10.50
C VAL A 313 18.68 -15.23 -10.19
N GLU A 314 19.42 -14.78 -11.21
CA GLU A 314 20.41 -13.72 -11.03
C GLU A 314 19.73 -12.42 -10.59
N GLY A 315 20.35 -11.72 -9.62
CA GLY A 315 19.76 -10.52 -9.01
C GLY A 315 18.81 -10.80 -7.85
N VAL A 316 18.54 -12.06 -7.51
CA VAL A 316 17.75 -12.45 -6.32
C VAL A 316 18.66 -13.03 -5.24
N MET A 317 18.47 -12.57 -4.01
CA MET A 317 19.14 -13.09 -2.83
C MET A 317 18.34 -14.24 -2.23
N TYR A 318 19.00 -15.35 -1.90
CA TYR A 318 18.36 -16.51 -1.30
C TYR A 318 18.97 -16.76 0.08
N VAL A 319 18.14 -16.82 1.12
CA VAL A 319 18.57 -16.95 2.52
C VAL A 319 17.80 -18.06 3.21
N ASP A 320 18.36 -18.66 4.25
CA ASP A 320 17.69 -19.73 5.01
C ASP A 320 16.79 -19.19 6.12
N ASP A 321 16.94 -17.91 6.46
CA ASP A 321 16.08 -17.18 7.41
C ASP A 321 15.79 -15.79 6.86
N LEU A 322 14.51 -15.52 6.59
CA LEU A 322 14.03 -14.28 6.00
C LEU A 322 13.71 -13.20 7.05
N GLU A 323 13.49 -13.58 8.31
CA GLU A 323 13.09 -12.65 9.39
C GLU A 323 14.09 -11.48 9.54
N PRO A 324 15.42 -11.69 9.56
CA PRO A 324 16.39 -10.60 9.69
C PRO A 324 16.25 -9.54 8.59
N TYR A 325 15.92 -9.94 7.36
CA TYR A 325 15.83 -9.06 6.20
C TYR A 325 14.52 -8.29 6.17
N ILE A 326 13.40 -8.95 6.50
CA ILE A 326 12.10 -8.31 6.69
C ILE A 326 12.20 -7.22 7.76
N GLU A 327 12.80 -7.56 8.90
CA GLU A 327 12.89 -6.63 10.01
C GLU A 327 13.87 -5.50 9.72
N ARG A 328 15.03 -5.78 9.10
CA ARG A 328 15.96 -4.75 8.64
C ARG A 328 15.30 -3.75 7.69
N LYS A 329 14.51 -4.21 6.73
CA LYS A 329 13.74 -3.32 5.84
C LYS A 329 12.73 -2.49 6.64
N LEU A 330 11.97 -3.13 7.52
CA LEU A 330 10.95 -2.45 8.33
C LEU A 330 11.57 -1.37 9.24
N PHE A 331 12.66 -1.70 9.93
CA PHE A 331 13.29 -0.87 10.95
C PHE A 331 14.24 0.18 10.38
N THR A 332 14.68 0.03 9.14
CA THR A 332 15.54 1.02 8.49
C THR A 332 14.78 1.81 7.43
N VAL A 333 14.26 1.16 6.40
CA VAL A 333 13.63 1.83 5.26
C VAL A 333 12.28 2.40 5.66
N ASN A 334 11.38 1.55 6.16
CA ASN A 334 10.02 2.00 6.48
C ASN A 334 10.02 2.97 7.66
N THR A 335 10.79 2.71 8.73
CA THR A 335 10.95 3.62 9.87
C THR A 335 11.55 4.96 9.43
N GLY A 336 12.69 4.95 8.72
CA GLY A 336 13.34 6.17 8.28
C GLY A 336 12.45 7.04 7.38
N HIS A 337 11.79 6.41 6.40
CA HIS A 337 10.92 7.11 5.46
C HIS A 337 9.69 7.71 6.17
N CYS A 338 9.11 6.98 7.12
CA CYS A 338 7.99 7.41 7.93
C CYS A 338 8.33 8.60 8.84
N ILE A 339 9.50 8.55 9.49
CA ILE A 339 9.99 9.65 10.35
C ILE A 339 10.32 10.88 9.50
N ALA A 340 10.96 10.70 8.34
CA ALA A 340 11.22 11.78 7.40
C ALA A 340 9.92 12.48 6.97
N ALA A 341 8.88 11.70 6.67
CA ALA A 341 7.57 12.23 6.30
C ALA A 341 6.93 13.04 7.43
N TYR A 342 6.83 12.49 8.64
CA TYR A 342 6.14 13.18 9.73
C TYR A 342 6.90 14.40 10.26
N ILE A 343 8.22 14.29 10.41
CA ILE A 343 9.05 15.42 10.80
C ILE A 343 9.04 16.47 9.69
N GLY A 344 9.14 16.05 8.42
CA GLY A 344 9.02 16.92 7.25
C GLY A 344 7.71 17.71 7.25
N TYR A 345 6.59 17.01 7.44
CA TYR A 345 5.26 17.59 7.55
C TYR A 345 5.14 18.62 8.68
N VAL A 346 5.64 18.29 9.88
CA VAL A 346 5.65 19.23 11.03
C VAL A 346 6.45 20.50 10.73
N ASN A 347 7.51 20.39 9.92
CA ASN A 347 8.35 21.53 9.54
C ASN A 347 7.90 22.22 8.24
N GLY A 348 6.76 21.82 7.65
CA GLY A 348 6.19 22.46 6.46
C GLY A 348 6.91 22.13 5.15
N PHE A 349 7.59 20.99 5.06
CA PHE A 349 8.14 20.50 3.80
C PHE A 349 7.09 19.70 3.02
N ASP A 350 7.03 19.88 1.70
CA ASP A 350 6.07 19.16 0.85
C ASP A 350 6.55 17.74 0.50
N THR A 351 7.86 17.57 0.28
CA THR A 351 8.44 16.31 -0.22
C THR A 351 9.50 15.75 0.71
N ILE A 352 9.71 14.43 0.64
CA ILE A 352 10.74 13.72 1.40
C ILE A 352 12.13 14.24 1.08
N GLN A 353 12.41 14.54 -0.19
CA GLN A 353 13.69 15.05 -0.66
C GLN A 353 13.99 16.42 -0.04
N LYS A 354 13.00 17.32 0.00
CA LYS A 354 13.13 18.63 0.67
C LYS A 354 13.32 18.45 2.17
N ALA A 355 12.57 17.55 2.80
CA ALA A 355 12.65 17.28 4.23
C ALA A 355 14.04 16.74 4.62
N ILE A 356 14.54 15.71 3.94
CA ILE A 356 15.83 15.09 4.27
C ILE A 356 17.04 15.95 3.89
N ALA A 357 16.86 16.95 3.02
CA ALA A 357 17.88 17.96 2.73
C ALA A 357 18.07 18.95 3.90
N ASP A 358 17.11 19.07 4.82
CA ASP A 358 17.27 19.83 6.06
C ASP A 358 18.09 19.03 7.09
N GLU A 359 19.17 19.62 7.58
CA GLU A 359 20.10 18.96 8.49
C GLU A 359 19.46 18.54 9.83
N LYS A 360 18.41 19.24 10.30
CA LYS A 360 17.72 18.84 11.54
C LYS A 360 16.86 17.61 11.29
N VAL A 361 16.10 17.57 10.20
CA VAL A 361 15.31 16.41 9.82
C VAL A 361 16.22 15.21 9.58
N LYS A 362 17.29 15.39 8.79
CA LYS A 362 18.28 14.36 8.50
C LYS A 362 18.91 13.79 9.76
N SER A 363 19.28 14.65 10.71
CA SER A 363 19.84 14.24 12.00
C SER A 363 18.84 13.39 12.80
N ILE A 364 17.55 13.77 12.83
CA ILE A 364 16.51 13.00 13.54
C ILE A 364 16.31 11.63 12.88
N VAL A 365 16.20 11.59 11.54
CA VAL A 365 16.05 10.34 10.81
C VAL A 365 17.27 9.45 11.04
N TYR A 366 18.48 9.97 10.86
CA TYR A 366 19.72 9.22 11.10
C TYR A 366 19.79 8.69 12.53
N GLY A 367 19.47 9.50 13.53
CA GLY A 367 19.40 9.08 14.93
C GLY A 367 18.46 7.90 15.13
N ALA A 368 17.26 7.94 14.55
CA ALA A 368 16.32 6.82 14.63
C ALA A 368 16.86 5.56 13.94
N LEU A 369 17.56 5.70 12.81
CA LEU A 369 18.19 4.57 12.12
C LEU A 369 19.37 3.98 12.90
N GLN A 370 20.09 4.80 13.68
CA GLN A 370 21.12 4.31 14.61
C GLN A 370 20.49 3.54 15.77
N GLU A 371 19.39 4.05 16.34
CA GLU A 371 18.65 3.39 17.41
C GLU A 371 18.14 2.01 16.97
N THR A 372 17.51 1.92 15.80
CA THR A 372 17.04 0.63 15.27
C THR A 372 18.18 -0.26 14.78
N GLY A 373 19.24 0.32 14.22
CA GLY A 373 20.39 -0.44 13.76
C GLY A 373 21.12 -1.16 14.88
N ALA A 374 21.25 -0.54 16.05
CA ALA A 374 21.82 -1.18 17.24
C ALA A 374 21.01 -2.42 17.68
N VAL A 375 19.67 -2.35 17.59
CA VAL A 375 18.77 -3.48 17.85
C VAL A 375 19.01 -4.60 16.84
N LEU A 376 19.01 -4.28 15.54
CA LEU A 376 19.17 -5.25 14.47
C LEU A 376 20.52 -6.00 14.55
N VAL A 377 21.61 -5.27 14.80
CA VAL A 377 22.95 -5.84 15.00
C VAL A 377 22.97 -6.79 16.20
N LYS A 378 22.39 -6.37 17.33
CA LYS A 378 22.39 -7.17 18.56
C LYS A 378 21.48 -8.40 18.48
N ARG A 379 20.32 -8.26 17.82
CA ARG A 379 19.30 -9.32 17.73
C ARG A 379 19.65 -10.37 16.68
N PHE A 380 20.10 -9.96 15.49
CA PHE A 380 20.31 -10.86 14.37
C PHE A 380 21.79 -11.10 14.04
N GLY A 381 22.72 -10.43 14.73
CA GLY A 381 24.15 -10.60 14.51
C GLY A 381 24.63 -10.03 13.17
N PHE A 382 23.93 -9.04 12.61
CA PHE A 382 24.43 -8.32 11.44
C PHE A 382 25.79 -7.71 11.72
N ASN A 383 26.67 -7.71 10.72
CA ASN A 383 27.92 -6.96 10.81
C ASN A 383 27.59 -5.46 10.94
N ALA A 384 28.18 -4.81 11.94
CA ALA A 384 27.88 -3.41 12.26
C ALA A 384 28.31 -2.44 11.15
N ASP A 385 29.46 -2.68 10.52
CA ASP A 385 29.96 -1.83 9.43
C ASP A 385 29.09 -1.99 8.18
N ASP A 386 28.69 -3.22 7.85
CA ASP A 386 27.77 -3.48 6.73
C ASP A 386 26.40 -2.84 6.97
N HIS A 387 25.90 -2.90 8.22
CA HIS A 387 24.63 -2.26 8.56
C HIS A 387 24.74 -0.73 8.53
N GLN A 388 25.88 -0.16 8.92
CA GLN A 388 26.14 1.27 8.80
C GLN A 388 26.17 1.72 7.33
N LEU A 389 26.80 0.94 6.45
CA LEU A 389 26.76 1.19 5.00
C LEU A 389 25.35 1.08 4.44
N TYR A 390 24.55 0.13 4.95
CA TYR A 390 23.14 0.01 4.60
C TYR A 390 22.35 1.26 5.00
N ILE A 391 22.50 1.76 6.23
CA ILE A 391 21.87 3.02 6.68
C ILE A 391 22.27 4.20 5.79
N ALA A 392 23.55 4.34 5.46
CA ALA A 392 24.03 5.40 4.57
C ALA A 392 23.35 5.32 3.19
N LYS A 393 23.28 4.11 2.63
CA LYS A 393 22.58 3.85 1.36
C LYS A 393 21.09 4.20 1.43
N ILE A 394 20.42 3.91 2.53
CA ILE A 394 19.00 4.27 2.72
C ILE A 394 18.81 5.78 2.76
N LEU A 395 19.68 6.51 3.46
CA LEU A 395 19.62 7.98 3.47
C LEU A 395 19.87 8.58 2.08
N GLU A 396 20.80 8.04 1.31
CA GLU A 396 21.03 8.46 -0.09
C GLU A 396 19.78 8.24 -0.96
N ARG A 397 19.07 7.11 -0.77
CA ARG A 397 17.81 6.84 -1.48
C ARG A 397 16.76 7.92 -1.19
N PHE A 398 16.65 8.38 0.06
CA PHE A 398 15.68 9.43 0.42
C PHE A 398 16.05 10.81 -0.16
N VAL A 399 17.34 11.08 -0.35
CA VAL A 399 17.84 12.35 -0.90
C VAL A 399 17.71 12.42 -2.42
N ASN A 400 17.49 11.28 -3.10
CA ASN A 400 17.50 11.19 -4.56
C ASN A 400 16.58 12.24 -5.21
N PRO A 401 17.14 13.27 -5.90
CA PRO A 401 16.37 14.38 -6.45
C PRO A 401 15.59 14.00 -7.71
N HIS A 402 15.84 12.81 -8.26
CA HIS A 402 15.15 12.28 -9.44
C HIS A 402 13.89 11.50 -9.08
N LEU A 403 13.60 11.34 -7.78
CA LEU A 403 12.35 10.81 -7.27
C LEU A 403 11.65 11.95 -6.53
N THR A 404 10.35 12.08 -6.72
CA THR A 404 9.53 13.00 -5.92
C THR A 404 8.55 12.17 -5.12
N ASP A 405 8.57 12.35 -3.80
CA ASP A 405 7.63 11.67 -2.92
C ASP A 405 7.07 12.65 -1.89
N GLU A 406 5.76 12.84 -1.88
CA GLU A 406 5.09 13.81 -1.01
C GLU A 406 5.05 13.30 0.44
N VAL A 407 5.38 14.16 1.41
CA VAL A 407 5.34 13.80 2.83
C VAL A 407 3.93 13.39 3.26
N THR A 408 2.90 13.94 2.62
CA THR A 408 1.50 13.62 2.89
C THR A 408 1.17 12.21 2.42
N ARG A 409 1.61 11.82 1.22
CA ARG A 409 1.47 10.46 0.67
C ARG A 409 2.20 9.44 1.53
N VAL A 410 3.48 9.70 1.82
CA VAL A 410 4.29 8.82 2.66
C VAL A 410 3.78 8.78 4.09
N GLY A 411 3.13 9.84 4.57
CA GLY A 411 2.56 9.99 5.92
C GLY A 411 1.19 9.31 6.12
N ARG A 412 0.45 8.97 5.06
CA ARG A 412 -0.91 8.38 5.15
C ARG A 412 -1.04 7.15 6.06
N SER A 413 -2.21 6.94 6.64
CA SER A 413 -2.52 5.85 7.58
C SER A 413 -1.65 5.87 8.86
N PRO A 414 -1.68 6.98 9.65
CA PRO A 414 -0.89 7.09 10.86
C PRO A 414 -1.28 6.10 11.96
N LEU A 415 -2.53 5.64 12.05
CA LEU A 415 -2.95 4.68 13.07
C LEU A 415 -2.31 3.31 12.81
N ARG A 416 -2.32 2.85 11.56
CA ARG A 416 -1.62 1.62 11.17
C ARG A 416 -0.13 1.69 11.48
N LYS A 417 0.53 2.82 11.18
CA LYS A 417 1.97 3.00 11.41
C LYS A 417 2.36 3.15 12.88
N LEU A 418 1.42 3.65 13.71
CA LEU A 418 1.53 3.67 15.17
C LEU A 418 1.07 2.36 15.82
N SER A 419 0.65 1.35 15.06
CA SER A 419 0.25 0.08 15.63
C SER A 419 1.45 -0.69 16.23
N PRO A 420 1.22 -1.58 17.22
CA PRO A 420 2.30 -2.20 18.01
C PRO A 420 3.35 -2.95 17.19
N ASN A 421 2.98 -3.50 16.03
CA ASN A 421 3.81 -4.37 15.21
C ASN A 421 4.39 -3.69 13.96
N ASP A 422 4.12 -2.39 13.75
CA ASP A 422 4.57 -1.64 12.56
C ASP A 422 5.82 -0.78 12.88
N ARG A 423 6.20 0.08 11.94
CA ARG A 423 7.50 0.74 11.77
C ARG A 423 7.87 1.82 12.79
N LEU A 424 6.99 2.19 13.72
CA LEU A 424 7.30 3.17 14.76
C LEU A 424 7.36 2.52 16.15
N VAL A 425 6.28 1.85 16.57
CA VAL A 425 6.16 1.31 17.92
C VAL A 425 7.03 0.07 18.13
N ARG A 426 6.98 -0.89 17.20
CA ARG A 426 7.79 -2.12 17.30
C ARG A 426 9.29 -1.82 17.45
N PRO A 427 9.93 -0.97 16.60
CA PRO A 427 11.32 -0.63 16.80
C PRO A 427 11.57 0.13 18.10
N ALA A 428 10.67 1.03 18.54
CA ALA A 428 10.84 1.77 19.78
C ALA A 428 10.78 0.87 21.03
N LEU A 429 9.86 -0.09 21.05
CA LEU A 429 9.75 -1.09 22.12
C LEU A 429 10.98 -1.99 22.14
N GLN A 430 11.42 -2.50 20.99
CA GLN A 430 12.63 -3.32 20.95
C GLN A 430 13.89 -2.53 21.33
N ALA A 431 14.04 -1.29 20.88
CA ALA A 431 15.15 -0.43 21.31
C ALA A 431 15.19 -0.30 22.84
N TYR A 432 14.04 -0.07 23.47
CA TYR A 432 13.92 -0.04 24.92
C TYR A 432 14.28 -1.39 25.58
N GLU A 433 13.73 -2.50 25.10
CA GLU A 433 14.00 -3.85 25.62
C GLU A 433 15.48 -4.23 25.53
N TYR A 434 16.16 -3.82 24.46
CA TYR A 434 17.58 -4.09 24.25
C TYR A 434 18.51 -3.09 24.95
N GLY A 435 17.96 -2.09 25.65
CA GLY A 435 18.70 -1.06 26.40
C GLY A 435 19.32 0.02 25.51
N THR A 436 18.76 0.25 24.33
CA THR A 436 19.16 1.29 23.38
C THR A 436 18.39 2.59 23.66
N GLU A 437 18.97 3.73 23.32
CA GLU A 437 18.23 5.01 23.36
C GLU A 437 17.03 4.97 22.40
N THR A 438 15.96 5.68 22.75
CA THR A 438 14.69 5.70 21.99
C THR A 438 14.25 7.11 21.61
N THR A 439 15.18 8.07 21.68
CA THR A 439 14.87 9.50 21.58
C THR A 439 14.28 9.86 20.23
N HIS A 440 14.92 9.43 19.15
CA HIS A 440 14.51 9.79 17.80
C HIS A 440 13.30 8.97 17.34
N LEU A 441 13.20 7.70 17.75
CA LEU A 441 12.00 6.89 17.57
C LEU A 441 10.78 7.51 18.27
N ALA A 442 10.94 7.96 19.52
CA ALA A 442 9.89 8.66 20.25
C ALA A 442 9.52 10.02 19.61
N MET A 443 10.48 10.75 19.04
CA MET A 443 10.19 11.94 18.21
C MET A 443 9.38 11.57 16.98
N GLY A 444 9.69 10.46 16.30
CA GLY A 444 8.93 9.95 15.17
C GLY A 444 7.47 9.66 15.51
N MET A 445 7.24 8.98 16.64
CA MET A 445 5.88 8.72 17.18
C MET A 445 5.15 10.04 17.50
N ALA A 446 5.84 11.00 18.12
CA ALA A 446 5.28 12.30 18.44
C ALA A 446 4.88 13.09 17.19
N ALA A 447 5.73 13.08 16.16
CA ALA A 447 5.46 13.76 14.90
C ALA A 447 4.29 13.11 14.14
N ALA A 448 4.14 11.79 14.19
CA ALA A 448 2.98 11.09 13.64
C ALA A 448 1.67 11.61 14.25
N CYS A 449 1.65 11.90 15.56
CA CYS A 449 0.49 12.49 16.23
C CYS A 449 0.22 13.95 15.85
N LYS A 450 1.13 14.66 15.17
CA LYS A 450 0.91 15.99 14.61
C LYS A 450 0.43 15.97 13.16
N PHE A 451 0.43 14.79 12.52
CA PHE A 451 -0.04 14.60 11.16
C PHE A 451 -1.55 14.82 11.08
N ASP A 452 -1.98 15.79 10.28
CA ASP A 452 -3.36 16.31 10.26
C ASP A 452 -3.72 16.68 8.82
N ILE A 453 -4.13 15.66 8.07
CA ILE A 453 -4.54 15.72 6.67
C ILE A 453 -6.02 15.36 6.64
N SER A 454 -6.86 16.25 6.12
CA SER A 454 -8.32 16.07 6.09
C SER A 454 -8.76 14.92 5.20
N GLU A 455 -7.95 14.59 4.20
CA GLU A 455 -8.17 13.57 3.20
C GLU A 455 -7.79 12.17 3.71
N ASP A 456 -7.12 12.06 4.87
CA ASP A 456 -6.74 10.79 5.50
C ASP A 456 -7.65 10.51 6.72
N PRO A 457 -8.59 9.55 6.62
CA PRO A 457 -9.50 9.22 7.72
C PRO A 457 -8.79 8.81 9.02
N GLU A 458 -7.66 8.10 8.93
CA GLU A 458 -6.87 7.70 10.10
C GLU A 458 -6.22 8.91 10.77
N ALA A 459 -5.78 9.91 9.98
CA ALA A 459 -5.26 11.16 10.53
C ALA A 459 -6.38 11.96 11.22
N VAL A 460 -7.55 12.07 10.60
CA VAL A 460 -8.73 12.75 11.19
C VAL A 460 -9.15 12.09 12.49
N GLU A 461 -9.18 10.76 12.54
CA GLU A 461 -9.48 10.00 13.75
C GLU A 461 -8.44 10.25 14.84
N LEU A 462 -7.15 10.17 14.51
CA LEU A 462 -6.06 10.44 15.45
C LEU A 462 -6.17 11.83 16.07
N GLN A 463 -6.40 12.87 15.25
CA GLN A 463 -6.56 14.23 15.74
C GLN A 463 -7.82 14.41 16.60
N THR A 464 -8.91 13.72 16.25
CA THR A 464 -10.14 13.74 17.03
C THR A 464 -9.93 13.11 18.40
N THR A 465 -9.29 11.94 18.46
CA THR A 465 -8.99 11.23 19.70
C THR A 465 -8.05 12.05 20.59
N ILE A 466 -7.02 12.69 20.03
CA ILE A 466 -6.12 13.58 20.78
C ILE A 466 -6.89 14.77 21.37
N LYS A 467 -7.79 15.41 20.61
CA LYS A 467 -8.61 16.54 21.09
C LYS A 467 -9.58 16.14 22.20
N GLN A 468 -10.13 14.92 22.16
CA GLN A 468 -11.14 14.45 23.10
C GLN A 468 -10.55 13.84 24.38
N LYS A 469 -9.49 13.04 24.24
CA LYS A 469 -8.92 12.22 25.33
C LYS A 469 -7.54 12.69 25.78
N GLY A 470 -6.90 13.59 25.03
CA GLY A 470 -5.51 13.98 25.24
C GLY A 470 -4.52 13.05 24.51
N ILE A 471 -3.30 13.55 24.31
CA ILE A 471 -2.24 12.85 23.57
C ILE A 471 -1.83 11.52 24.22
N GLU A 472 -1.79 11.48 25.55
CA GLU A 472 -1.34 10.31 26.30
C GLU A 472 -2.29 9.12 26.13
N ALA A 473 -3.60 9.35 26.33
CA ALA A 473 -4.62 8.34 26.11
C ALA A 473 -4.72 7.92 24.63
N ALA A 474 -4.53 8.86 23.69
CA ALA A 474 -4.53 8.55 22.26
C ALA A 474 -3.35 7.63 21.88
N LEU A 475 -2.13 7.97 22.32
CA LEU A 475 -0.96 7.12 22.10
C LEU A 475 -1.15 5.75 22.75
N SER A 476 -1.58 5.68 24.01
CA SER A 476 -1.85 4.41 24.69
C SER A 476 -2.84 3.54 23.91
N GLN A 477 -3.96 4.12 23.44
CA GLN A 477 -4.97 3.42 22.66
C GLN A 477 -4.41 2.80 21.37
N TYR A 478 -3.70 3.59 20.54
CA TYR A 478 -3.29 3.13 19.20
C TYR A 478 -1.97 2.35 19.19
N THR A 479 -1.07 2.64 20.13
CA THR A 479 0.20 1.92 20.29
C THR A 479 0.08 0.69 21.17
N SER A 480 -1.06 0.51 21.87
CA SER A 480 -1.27 -0.51 22.91
C SER A 480 -0.23 -0.48 24.06
N MET A 481 0.49 0.63 24.22
CA MET A 481 1.47 0.81 25.29
C MET A 481 0.80 1.32 26.57
N ASP A 482 1.30 0.88 27.73
CA ASP A 482 0.91 1.47 29.01
C ASP A 482 1.24 2.97 29.05
N GLU A 483 0.36 3.78 29.62
CA GLU A 483 0.55 5.24 29.74
C GLU A 483 1.81 5.62 30.54
N ASN A 484 2.28 4.73 31.41
CA ASN A 484 3.52 4.90 32.18
C ASN A 484 4.76 4.33 31.50
N HIS A 485 4.63 3.74 30.31
CA HIS A 485 5.77 3.21 29.58
C HIS A 485 6.75 4.35 29.24
N PRO A 486 8.06 4.22 29.53
CA PRO A 486 9.03 5.32 29.35
C PRO A 486 9.08 5.89 27.93
N VAL A 487 9.03 5.02 26.91
CA VAL A 487 8.99 5.42 25.50
C VAL A 487 7.73 6.26 25.19
N LEU A 488 6.57 5.89 25.74
CA LEU A 488 5.34 6.66 25.53
C LEU A 488 5.44 8.03 26.20
N LYS A 489 5.95 8.09 27.44
CA LYS A 489 6.21 9.37 28.13
C LYS A 489 7.17 10.27 27.34
N GLN A 490 8.20 9.69 26.73
CA GLN A 490 9.13 10.42 25.88
C GLN A 490 8.43 10.97 24.63
N ALA A 491 7.61 10.17 23.95
CA ALA A 491 6.82 10.62 22.80
C ALA A 491 5.84 11.75 23.17
N VAL A 492 5.15 11.65 24.30
CA VAL A 492 4.28 12.71 24.82
C VAL A 492 5.05 14.01 25.09
N ALA A 493 6.23 13.91 25.71
CA ALA A 493 7.08 15.08 25.98
C ALA A 493 7.53 15.76 24.67
N HIS A 494 7.94 14.99 23.66
CA HIS A 494 8.29 15.52 22.35
C HIS A 494 7.08 16.17 21.66
N TYR A 495 5.90 15.55 21.72
CA TYR A 495 4.67 16.09 21.13
C TYR A 495 4.32 17.48 21.69
N GLN A 496 4.51 17.68 23.00
CA GLN A 496 4.24 18.95 23.68
C GLN A 496 5.23 20.05 23.30
N GLN A 497 6.47 19.68 22.95
CA GLN A 497 7.52 20.61 22.54
C GLN A 497 7.42 20.99 21.04
N MET A 498 6.85 20.09 20.23
CA MET A 498 6.63 20.35 18.80
C MET A 498 5.56 21.43 18.59
N LYS A 499 5.99 22.54 18.00
CA LYS A 499 5.10 23.56 17.45
C LYS A 499 4.68 23.14 16.04
N LYS A 500 3.40 23.32 15.74
CA LYS A 500 2.90 23.33 14.37
C LYS A 500 2.54 24.77 14.04
#